data_AF-A0A2H1ECW3-F1
#
_entry.id   AF-A0A2H1ECW3-F1
#
_cell.length_a   1.000
_cell.length_b   1.000
_cell.length_c   1.000
_cell.angle_alpha   90.00
_cell.angle_beta   90.00
_cell.angle_gamma   90.00
#
_symmetry.space_group_name_H-M   'P 1'
#
loop_
_entity.id
_entity.type
_entity.pdbx_description
1 polymer ?
#
loop_
_entity_poly.entity_id
_entity_poly.type
_entity_poly.pdbx_seq_one_letter_code
_entity_poly.pdbx_strand_id
1 'polypeptide(L)'
;MNQAEKIFKYPIPNYIDYFDDSEDLSITPYAVSYQYSIDNNGIGPYGFNTIKAKKLTDILFSNIKLWNGTIFKEGLQSMFGVSFYYDNSFIEEQEIELKKYFSLKKKNLLFERFGKPTTPLNTPFIFDLIQEKKFNSKKINKLLDINPNFFLNVKYSPEGGQTMLFFNEEIWSKIKEFCVENEINYSELNSIDNLKSW
;
A
#
# COMPACT_ATOMS: atom_id res chain seq x y z
N MET A 1 -4.15 -19.17 25.59
CA MET A 1 -5.31 -18.25 25.56
C MET A 1 -5.32 -17.61 24.19
N ASN A 2 -6.43 -17.71 23.44
CA ASN A 2 -6.59 -16.90 22.22
C ASN A 2 -6.66 -15.44 22.68
N GLN A 3 -5.67 -14.64 22.30
CA GLN A 3 -5.70 -13.22 22.59
C GLN A 3 -6.72 -12.54 21.66
N ALA A 4 -7.38 -11.50 22.14
CA ALA A 4 -8.35 -10.78 21.33
C ALA A 4 -7.67 -10.04 20.17
N GLU A 5 -8.32 -10.06 19.01
CA GLU A 5 -7.87 -9.41 17.78
C GLU A 5 -9.03 -8.57 17.23
N LYS A 6 -8.70 -7.46 16.57
CA LYS A 6 -9.68 -6.50 16.06
C LYS A 6 -9.21 -5.81 14.79
N ILE A 7 -10.12 -5.59 13.85
CA ILE A 7 -9.88 -4.80 12.62
C ILE A 7 -10.65 -3.50 12.67
N PHE A 8 -10.02 -2.42 12.22
CA PHE A 8 -10.62 -1.09 12.17
C PHE A 8 -10.64 -0.57 10.74
N LYS A 9 -11.78 -0.02 10.31
CA LYS A 9 -11.91 0.84 9.12
C LYS A 9 -12.11 2.27 9.58
N TYR A 10 -11.43 3.23 8.96
CA TYR A 10 -11.58 4.66 9.28
C TYR A 10 -11.13 5.54 8.10
N PRO A 11 -11.56 6.81 8.05
CA PRO A 11 -11.10 7.73 7.00
C PRO A 11 -9.62 8.08 7.18
N ILE A 12 -8.97 8.48 6.09
CA ILE A 12 -7.61 9.03 6.17
C ILE A 12 -7.64 10.34 6.95
N PRO A 13 -6.73 10.56 7.91
CA PRO A 13 -6.72 11.79 8.69
C PRO A 13 -6.28 12.98 7.83
N ASN A 14 -7.01 14.10 7.91
CA ASN A 14 -6.76 15.30 7.09
C ASN A 14 -5.40 15.97 7.35
N TYR A 15 -4.78 15.70 8.50
CA TYR A 15 -3.46 16.23 8.85
C TYR A 15 -2.31 15.37 8.32
N ILE A 16 -2.61 14.27 7.62
CA ILE A 16 -1.60 13.36 7.06
C ILE A 16 -1.51 13.55 5.56
N ASP A 17 -0.29 13.83 5.11
CA ASP A 17 0.01 14.23 3.76
C ASP A 17 0.78 13.10 3.04
N TYR A 18 0.05 12.04 2.70
CA TYR A 18 0.59 10.91 1.92
C TYR A 18 0.47 11.06 0.42
N PHE A 19 -0.25 12.07 -0.04
CA PHE A 19 -0.48 12.32 -1.45
C PHE A 19 0.20 13.63 -1.82
N ASP A 20 0.72 13.76 -3.04
CA ASP A 20 1.26 15.05 -3.49
C ASP A 20 0.17 16.12 -3.58
N ASP A 21 -1.04 15.72 -3.97
CA ASP A 21 -2.26 16.53 -3.90
C ASP A 21 -3.47 15.62 -3.65
N SER A 22 -4.04 15.63 -2.45
CA SER A 22 -5.19 14.79 -2.13
C SER A 22 -6.49 15.20 -2.83
N GLU A 23 -6.61 16.46 -3.26
CA GLU A 23 -7.81 16.96 -3.98
C GLU A 23 -7.87 16.41 -5.40
N ASP A 24 -6.72 16.05 -5.97
CA ASP A 24 -6.61 15.43 -7.29
C ASP A 24 -7.09 13.96 -7.31
N LEU A 25 -7.33 13.30 -6.17
CA LEU A 25 -7.77 11.90 -6.16
C LEU A 25 -9.23 11.74 -6.63
N SER A 26 -9.46 10.83 -7.58
CA SER A 26 -10.81 10.54 -8.10
C SER A 26 -11.67 9.75 -7.10
N ILE A 27 -11.03 8.99 -6.21
CA ILE A 27 -11.67 8.17 -5.19
C ILE A 27 -10.95 8.41 -3.87
N THR A 28 -11.71 8.77 -2.83
CA THR A 28 -11.18 8.89 -1.47
C THR A 28 -10.91 7.50 -0.90
N PRO A 29 -9.65 7.18 -0.53
CA PRO A 29 -9.34 5.89 0.06
C PRO A 29 -9.79 5.83 1.53
N TYR A 30 -10.06 4.61 2.00
CA TYR A 30 -10.26 4.33 3.43
C TYR A 30 -9.08 3.55 3.99
N ALA A 31 -8.80 3.76 5.28
CA ALA A 31 -7.72 3.11 6.00
C ALA A 31 -8.21 1.87 6.75
N VAL A 32 -7.37 0.82 6.79
CA VAL A 32 -7.59 -0.40 7.54
C VAL A 32 -6.37 -0.75 8.38
N SER A 33 -6.59 -0.93 9.68
CA SER A 33 -5.57 -1.40 10.62
C SER A 33 -6.02 -2.67 11.33
N TYR A 34 -5.05 -3.53 11.63
CA TYR A 34 -5.25 -4.77 12.37
C TYR A 34 -4.58 -4.68 13.73
N GLN A 35 -5.33 -4.87 14.81
CA GLN A 35 -4.85 -4.89 16.19
C GLN A 35 -4.91 -6.31 16.75
N TYR A 36 -3.88 -6.71 17.48
CA TYR A 36 -3.78 -8.04 18.07
C TYR A 36 -3.23 -7.99 19.49
N SER A 37 -3.27 -9.13 20.18
CA SER A 37 -2.81 -9.23 21.57
C SER A 37 -3.51 -8.23 22.50
N ILE A 38 -4.79 -7.94 22.26
CA ILE A 38 -5.55 -6.89 22.93
C ILE A 38 -5.78 -7.27 24.40
N ASP A 39 -5.35 -6.39 25.31
CA ASP A 39 -5.51 -6.54 26.75
C ASP A 39 -6.92 -6.12 27.24
N ASN A 40 -7.17 -6.22 28.54
CA ASN A 40 -8.44 -5.82 29.15
C ASN A 40 -8.72 -4.30 29.04
N ASN A 41 -7.70 -3.49 28.76
CA ASN A 41 -7.83 -2.06 28.52
C ASN A 41 -8.07 -1.75 27.04
N GLY A 42 -8.14 -2.75 26.15
CA GLY A 42 -8.28 -2.54 24.71
C GLY A 42 -7.00 -2.08 24.02
N ILE A 43 -5.84 -2.29 24.64
CA ILE A 43 -4.53 -1.89 24.14
C ILE A 43 -3.82 -3.12 23.58
N GLY A 44 -3.14 -2.96 22.46
CA GLY A 44 -2.35 -4.01 21.84
C GLY A 44 -1.66 -3.54 20.58
N PRO A 45 -0.63 -4.27 20.13
CA PRO A 45 0.10 -3.96 18.91
C PRO A 45 -0.76 -3.95 17.66
N TYR A 46 -0.32 -3.15 16.69
CA TYR A 46 -0.91 -3.05 15.37
C TYR A 46 0.00 -3.66 14.31
N GLY A 47 -0.59 -4.48 13.44
CA GLY A 47 0.09 -5.11 12.31
C GLY A 47 -0.56 -6.42 11.85
N PHE A 48 -0.23 -6.84 10.62
CA PHE A 48 -0.80 -8.03 9.99
C PHE A 48 0.09 -9.27 10.18
N ASN A 49 0.53 -9.51 11.41
CA ASN A 49 1.59 -10.50 11.71
C ASN A 49 1.08 -11.76 12.42
N THR A 50 -0.21 -11.83 12.76
CA THR A 50 -0.79 -13.01 13.41
C THR A 50 -1.16 -14.09 12.40
N ILE A 51 -1.40 -15.31 12.87
CA ILE A 51 -1.89 -16.41 12.02
C ILE A 51 -3.23 -16.04 11.37
N LYS A 52 -4.14 -15.40 12.12
CA LYS A 52 -5.43 -14.94 11.60
C LYS A 52 -5.27 -13.82 10.58
N ALA A 53 -4.41 -12.84 10.86
CA ALA A 53 -4.13 -11.76 9.92
C ALA A 53 -3.50 -12.27 8.63
N LYS A 54 -2.59 -13.24 8.72
CA LYS A 54 -1.99 -13.87 7.54
C LYS A 54 -3.04 -14.62 6.71
N LYS A 55 -3.94 -15.37 7.35
CA LYS A 55 -5.05 -16.05 6.67
C LYS A 55 -5.97 -15.06 5.96
N LEU A 56 -6.27 -13.92 6.59
CA LEU A 56 -7.03 -12.82 5.95
C LEU A 56 -6.31 -12.34 4.70
N THR A 57 -5.02 -12.01 4.81
CA THR A 57 -4.26 -11.45 3.68
C THR A 57 -4.11 -12.44 2.54
N ASP A 58 -3.96 -13.73 2.84
CA ASP A 58 -3.86 -14.80 1.83
C ASP A 58 -5.18 -15.03 1.09
N ILE A 59 -6.33 -14.79 1.74
CA ILE A 59 -7.66 -14.85 1.12
C ILE A 59 -7.92 -13.63 0.24
N LEU A 60 -7.56 -12.45 0.74
CA LEU A 60 -7.80 -11.19 0.02
C LEU A 60 -6.87 -11.03 -1.16
N PHE A 61 -5.61 -11.43 -1.02
CA PHE A 61 -4.55 -11.08 -1.96
C PHE A 61 -3.72 -12.33 -2.27
N SER A 62 -3.43 -12.55 -3.56
CA SER A 62 -2.41 -13.50 -3.98
C SER A 62 -1.26 -12.77 -4.67
N ASN A 63 -0.07 -13.37 -4.67
CA ASN A 63 1.11 -12.90 -5.40
C ASN A 63 1.50 -11.44 -5.14
N ILE A 64 1.43 -10.99 -3.88
CA ILE A 64 1.68 -9.59 -3.52
C ILE A 64 3.09 -9.15 -3.92
N LYS A 65 3.21 -8.01 -4.60
CA LYS A 65 4.48 -7.30 -4.81
C LYS A 65 4.36 -5.84 -4.38
N LEU A 66 5.27 -5.39 -3.52
CA LEU A 66 5.36 -3.99 -3.05
C LEU A 66 6.38 -3.22 -3.88
N TRP A 67 5.96 -2.11 -4.49
CA TRP A 67 6.84 -1.03 -4.96
C TRP A 67 7.06 0.00 -3.86
N ASN A 68 8.31 0.23 -3.44
CA ASN A 68 8.65 1.22 -2.42
C ASN A 68 9.20 2.55 -2.97
N GLY A 69 9.10 2.77 -4.28
CA GLY A 69 9.73 3.90 -4.98
C GLY A 69 11.13 3.60 -5.53
N THR A 70 11.69 2.42 -5.25
CA THR A 70 13.03 2.05 -5.74
C THR A 70 13.12 0.61 -6.24
N ILE A 71 12.54 -0.34 -5.49
CA ILE A 71 12.58 -1.77 -5.82
C ILE A 71 11.22 -2.41 -5.55
N PHE A 72 10.96 -3.51 -6.27
CA PHE A 72 9.89 -4.43 -5.92
C PHE A 72 10.34 -5.40 -4.82
N LYS A 73 9.44 -5.70 -3.90
CA LYS A 73 9.60 -6.73 -2.87
C LYS A 73 8.42 -7.68 -2.87
N GLU A 74 8.69 -8.97 -2.73
CA GLU A 74 7.66 -10.00 -2.66
C GLU A 74 6.96 -10.03 -1.29
N GLY A 75 5.67 -10.37 -1.29
CA GLY A 75 4.85 -10.58 -0.11
C GLY A 75 4.38 -9.28 0.56
N LEU A 76 3.58 -9.45 1.62
CA LEU A 76 3.11 -8.34 2.43
C LEU A 76 4.26 -7.75 3.26
N GLN A 77 4.48 -6.45 3.14
CA GLN A 77 5.56 -5.73 3.79
C GLN A 77 4.99 -4.59 4.66
N SER A 78 5.62 -4.31 5.81
CA SER A 78 5.27 -3.17 6.68
C SER A 78 5.92 -1.85 6.20
N MET A 79 6.23 -1.75 4.91
CA MET A 79 6.99 -0.64 4.32
C MET A 79 6.06 0.27 3.54
N PHE A 80 6.32 1.58 3.60
CA PHE A 80 5.61 2.56 2.78
C PHE A 80 5.75 2.20 1.29
N GLY A 81 4.63 2.11 0.58
CA GLY A 81 4.66 1.82 -0.84
C GLY A 81 3.32 1.40 -1.43
N VAL A 82 3.33 1.00 -2.70
CA VAL A 82 2.15 0.50 -3.42
C VAL A 82 2.27 -1.02 -3.55
N SER A 83 1.33 -1.74 -2.97
CA SER A 83 1.25 -3.20 -3.09
C SER A 83 0.27 -3.59 -4.18
N PHE A 84 0.76 -4.36 -5.15
CA PHE A 84 -0.02 -4.96 -6.22
C PHE A 84 -0.30 -6.42 -5.89
N TYR A 85 -1.43 -6.94 -6.35
CA TYR A 85 -1.86 -8.32 -6.08
C TYR A 85 -2.61 -8.95 -7.26
N TYR A 86 -2.83 -10.26 -7.17
CA TYR A 86 -3.41 -11.14 -8.20
C TYR A 86 -2.55 -11.31 -9.44
N ASP A 87 -2.64 -10.37 -10.39
CA ASP A 87 -1.97 -10.43 -11.68
C ASP A 87 -0.73 -9.53 -11.67
N ASN A 88 0.44 -10.16 -11.86
CA ASN A 88 1.72 -9.48 -11.90
C ASN A 88 2.18 -9.11 -13.32
N SER A 89 1.38 -9.37 -14.36
CA SER A 89 1.72 -9.02 -15.76
C SER A 89 2.12 -7.55 -15.91
N PHE A 90 1.33 -6.64 -15.34
CA PHE A 90 1.62 -5.21 -15.28
C PHE A 90 2.97 -4.94 -14.58
N ILE A 91 3.27 -5.64 -13.49
CA ILE A 91 4.50 -5.45 -12.72
C ILE A 91 5.71 -5.97 -13.47
N GLU A 92 5.59 -7.12 -14.12
CA GLU A 92 6.63 -7.67 -14.97
C GLU A 92 6.97 -6.72 -16.12
N GLU A 93 5.95 -6.11 -16.74
CA GLU A 93 6.15 -5.06 -17.75
C GLU A 93 6.90 -3.86 -17.16
N GLN A 94 6.47 -3.35 -16.00
CA GLN A 94 7.12 -2.22 -15.34
C GLN A 94 8.57 -2.53 -14.94
N GLU A 95 8.88 -3.75 -14.51
CA GLU A 95 10.26 -4.18 -14.23
C GLU A 95 11.14 -4.19 -15.48
N ILE A 96 10.60 -4.62 -16.62
CA ILE A 96 11.30 -4.57 -17.90
C ILE A 96 11.56 -3.12 -18.32
N GLU A 97 10.56 -2.25 -18.19
CA GLU A 97 10.69 -0.81 -18.49
C GLU A 97 11.74 -0.14 -17.60
N LEU A 98 11.75 -0.41 -16.30
CA LEU A 98 12.76 0.09 -15.36
C LEU A 98 14.17 -0.34 -15.74
N LYS A 99 14.37 -1.62 -16.07
CA LYS A 99 15.67 -2.14 -16.52
C LYS A 99 16.15 -1.44 -17.79
N LYS A 100 15.26 -1.24 -18.77
CA LYS A 100 15.56 -0.50 -20.01
C LYS A 100 15.94 0.95 -19.71
N TYR A 101 15.15 1.64 -18.89
CA TYR A 101 15.37 3.03 -18.49
C TYR A 101 16.74 3.22 -17.83
N PHE A 102 17.07 2.43 -16.79
CA PHE A 102 18.34 2.58 -16.10
C PHE A 102 19.54 2.20 -16.97
N SER A 103 19.40 1.21 -17.85
CA SER A 103 20.45 0.85 -18.81
C SER A 103 20.73 1.98 -19.79
N LEU A 104 19.67 2.60 -20.32
CA LEU A 104 19.79 3.74 -21.23
C LEU A 104 20.35 4.97 -20.53
N LYS A 105 19.92 5.24 -19.28
CA LYS A 105 20.44 6.34 -18.46
C LYS A 105 21.94 6.23 -18.27
N LYS A 106 22.45 5.04 -17.91
CA LYS A 106 23.89 4.79 -17.79
C LYS A 106 24.63 4.97 -19.11
N LYS A 107 24.05 4.49 -20.22
CA LYS A 107 24.63 4.66 -21.56
C LYS A 107 24.74 6.14 -21.95
N ASN A 108 23.69 6.92 -21.73
CA ASN A 108 23.68 8.36 -22.03
C ASN A 108 24.72 9.12 -21.21
N LEU A 109 24.84 8.82 -19.91
CA LEU A 109 25.87 9.44 -19.05
C LEU A 109 27.30 9.18 -19.58
N LEU A 110 27.55 7.99 -20.13
CA LEU A 110 28.84 7.70 -20.78
C LEU A 110 28.99 8.47 -22.08
N PHE A 111 27.95 8.52 -22.90
CA PHE A 111 27.98 9.23 -24.18
C PHE A 111 28.22 10.73 -24.01
N GLU A 112 27.57 11.37 -23.04
CA GLU A 112 27.81 12.76 -22.65
C GLU A 112 29.28 12.98 -22.28
N ARG A 113 29.86 12.11 -21.45
CA ARG A 113 31.28 12.18 -21.07
C ARG A 113 32.24 12.06 -22.25
N PHE A 114 31.84 11.34 -23.31
CA PHE A 114 32.64 11.14 -24.52
C PHE A 114 32.25 12.07 -25.67
N GLY A 115 31.38 13.07 -25.46
CA GLY A 115 30.91 13.98 -26.51
C GLY A 115 30.09 13.29 -27.62
N LYS A 116 29.44 12.16 -27.31
CA LYS A 116 28.60 11.38 -28.23
C LYS A 116 27.12 11.76 -28.07
N PRO A 117 26.31 11.64 -29.14
CA PRO A 117 24.89 11.95 -29.09
C PRO A 117 24.15 10.97 -28.17
N THR A 118 23.25 11.50 -27.34
CA THR A 118 22.41 10.72 -26.41
C THR A 118 21.09 10.29 -27.05
N THR A 119 20.44 9.30 -26.45
CA THR A 119 19.10 8.84 -26.85
C THR A 119 18.05 9.38 -25.87
N PRO A 120 16.86 9.81 -26.30
CA PRO A 120 15.79 10.24 -25.39
C PRO A 120 15.46 9.17 -24.33
N LEU A 121 15.24 9.60 -23.09
CA LEU A 121 14.83 8.74 -21.98
C LEU A 121 13.31 8.80 -21.81
N ASN A 122 12.66 7.63 -21.86
CA ASN A 122 11.25 7.48 -21.49
C ASN A 122 11.16 6.97 -20.05
N THR A 123 10.55 7.73 -19.16
CA THR A 123 10.38 7.37 -17.75
C THR A 123 9.27 6.32 -17.61
N PRO A 124 9.54 5.15 -16.99
CA PRO A 124 8.53 4.13 -16.71
C PRO A 124 7.40 4.67 -15.83
N PHE A 125 6.18 4.15 -15.99
CA PHE A 125 5.02 4.63 -15.26
C PHE A 125 5.19 4.56 -13.73
N ILE A 126 5.79 3.48 -13.23
CA ILE A 126 5.97 3.23 -11.78
C ILE A 126 7.01 4.16 -11.12
N PHE A 127 7.88 4.80 -11.91
CA PHE A 127 9.07 5.50 -11.40
C PHE A 127 8.72 6.69 -10.49
N ASP A 128 7.68 7.44 -10.84
CA ASP A 128 7.18 8.62 -10.14
C ASP A 128 5.89 8.35 -9.35
N LEU A 129 5.48 7.08 -9.23
CA LEU A 129 4.32 6.69 -8.42
C LEU A 129 4.51 7.08 -6.95
N ILE A 130 5.77 7.11 -6.50
CA ILE A 130 6.18 7.54 -5.16
C ILE A 130 7.30 8.57 -5.31
N GLN A 131 7.12 9.77 -4.76
CA GLN A 131 8.14 10.82 -4.69
C GLN A 131 8.17 11.39 -3.27
N GLU A 132 9.36 11.53 -2.70
CA GLU A 132 9.54 12.14 -1.36
C GLU A 132 8.64 11.52 -0.26
N LYS A 133 8.38 10.20 -0.34
CA LYS A 133 7.45 9.45 0.54
C LYS A 133 5.98 9.90 0.45
N LYS A 134 5.58 10.46 -0.68
CA LYS A 134 4.20 10.71 -1.07
C LYS A 134 3.84 9.90 -2.31
N PHE A 135 2.58 9.54 -2.44
CA PHE A 135 1.98 8.94 -3.61
C PHE A 135 1.60 10.04 -4.60
N ASN A 136 1.90 9.85 -5.87
CA ASN A 136 1.46 10.78 -6.91
C ASN A 136 -0.02 10.55 -7.25
N SER A 137 -0.91 11.46 -6.89
CA SER A 137 -2.35 11.32 -7.01
C SER A 137 -2.81 11.09 -8.46
N LYS A 138 -2.21 11.80 -9.42
CA LYS A 138 -2.54 11.61 -10.85
C LYS A 138 -2.17 10.22 -11.34
N LYS A 139 -1.03 9.68 -10.89
CA LYS A 139 -0.61 8.30 -11.21
C LYS A 139 -1.49 7.28 -10.49
N ILE A 140 -1.91 7.54 -9.26
CA ILE A 140 -2.87 6.69 -8.54
C ILE A 140 -4.20 6.63 -9.30
N ASN A 141 -4.76 7.75 -9.74
CA ASN A 141 -5.98 7.75 -10.54
C ASN A 141 -5.82 6.94 -11.82
N LYS A 142 -4.74 7.18 -12.57
CA LYS A 142 -4.45 6.40 -13.77
C LYS A 142 -4.26 4.91 -13.45
N LEU A 143 -3.70 4.57 -12.29
CA LEU A 143 -3.53 3.19 -11.86
C LEU A 143 -4.88 2.53 -11.56
N LEU A 144 -5.81 3.23 -10.92
CA LEU A 144 -7.18 2.77 -10.71
C LEU A 144 -7.87 2.40 -12.03
N ASP A 145 -7.59 3.14 -13.11
CA ASP A 145 -8.17 2.87 -14.44
C ASP A 145 -7.54 1.66 -15.13
N ILE A 146 -6.22 1.49 -15.05
CA ILE A 146 -5.48 0.48 -15.85
C ILE A 146 -5.20 -0.82 -15.10
N ASN A 147 -5.11 -0.78 -13.77
CA ASN A 147 -4.87 -1.94 -12.92
C ASN A 147 -5.40 -1.67 -11.50
N PRO A 148 -6.68 -1.97 -11.22
CA PRO A 148 -7.30 -1.67 -9.92
C PRO A 148 -6.86 -2.60 -8.78
N ASN A 149 -6.04 -3.62 -9.06
CA ASN A 149 -5.61 -4.60 -8.06
C ASN A 149 -4.37 -4.13 -7.28
N PHE A 150 -4.55 -3.06 -6.50
CA PHE A 150 -3.53 -2.55 -5.61
C PHE A 150 -4.11 -1.95 -4.32
N PHE A 151 -3.24 -1.78 -3.33
CA PHE A 151 -3.51 -0.99 -2.13
C PHE A 151 -2.26 -0.24 -1.72
N LEU A 152 -2.42 0.82 -0.94
CA LEU A 152 -1.29 1.59 -0.43
C LEU A 152 -0.91 1.08 0.95
N ASN A 153 0.37 0.86 1.19
CA ASN A 153 0.90 0.59 2.51
C ASN A 153 1.43 1.87 3.11
N VAL A 154 0.93 2.19 4.30
CA VAL A 154 1.38 3.32 5.09
C VAL A 154 1.57 2.89 6.54
N LYS A 155 2.13 3.79 7.34
CA LYS A 155 2.30 3.56 8.78
C LYS A 155 1.79 4.76 9.54
N TYR A 156 0.75 4.52 10.33
CA TYR A 156 0.34 5.45 11.37
C TYR A 156 1.04 5.06 12.66
N SER A 157 1.62 6.03 13.37
CA SER A 157 2.34 5.78 14.61
C SER A 157 2.16 6.97 15.55
N PRO A 158 1.90 6.74 16.85
CA PRO A 158 1.79 5.43 17.51
C PRO A 158 0.45 4.69 17.27
N GLU A 159 -0.59 5.35 16.78
CA GLU A 159 -1.91 4.76 16.51
C GLU A 159 -1.94 4.00 15.18
N GLY A 160 -2.65 2.88 15.09
CA GLY A 160 -2.96 2.19 13.81
C GLY A 160 -1.83 1.36 13.17
N GLY A 161 -0.57 1.63 13.50
CA GLY A 161 0.60 0.84 13.06
C GLY A 161 0.65 0.65 11.54
N GLN A 162 0.93 -0.59 11.10
CA GLN A 162 0.83 -0.94 9.69
C GLN A 162 -0.62 -0.79 9.22
N THR A 163 -0.82 0.06 8.22
CA THR A 163 -2.15 0.42 7.73
C THR A 163 -2.20 0.25 6.21
N MET A 164 -3.29 -0.34 5.74
CA MET A 164 -3.58 -0.49 4.31
C MET A 164 -4.62 0.53 3.89
N LEU A 165 -4.38 1.25 2.80
CA LEU A 165 -5.35 2.16 2.20
C LEU A 165 -5.96 1.52 0.96
N PHE A 166 -7.28 1.47 0.93
CA PHE A 166 -8.05 0.83 -0.13
C PHE A 166 -8.97 1.82 -0.83
N PHE A 167 -9.19 1.59 -2.12
CA PHE A 167 -10.09 2.37 -2.97
C PHE A 167 -11.37 1.61 -3.33
N ASN A 168 -11.42 0.29 -3.08
CA ASN A 168 -12.54 -0.58 -3.41
C ASN A 168 -13.25 -1.08 -2.15
N GLU A 169 -14.50 -0.67 -1.95
CA GLU A 169 -15.35 -1.06 -0.81
C GLU A 169 -15.67 -2.57 -0.76
N GLU A 170 -15.56 -3.30 -1.88
CA GLU A 170 -15.74 -4.76 -1.88
C GLU A 170 -14.70 -5.47 -1.00
N ILE A 171 -13.49 -4.90 -0.86
CA ILE A 171 -12.46 -5.45 0.02
C ILE A 171 -12.93 -5.40 1.46
N TRP A 172 -13.58 -4.30 1.88
CA TRP A 172 -14.12 -4.19 3.23
C TRP A 172 -15.24 -5.22 3.50
N SER A 173 -16.11 -5.46 2.53
CA SER A 173 -17.13 -6.51 2.64
C SER A 173 -16.52 -7.89 2.88
N LYS A 174 -15.48 -8.27 2.12
CA LYS A 174 -14.73 -9.52 2.32
C LYS A 174 -14.03 -9.59 3.68
N ILE A 175 -13.48 -8.46 4.15
CA ILE A 175 -12.87 -8.38 5.49
C ILE A 175 -13.93 -8.68 6.58
N LYS A 176 -15.13 -8.12 6.47
CA LYS A 176 -16.22 -8.36 7.44
C LYS A 176 -16.65 -9.82 7.46
N GLU A 177 -16.82 -10.43 6.30
CA GLU A 177 -17.13 -11.86 6.16
C GLU A 177 -16.07 -12.72 6.87
N PHE A 178 -14.79 -12.48 6.58
CA PHE A 178 -13.69 -13.17 7.24
C PHE A 178 -13.70 -12.97 8.76
N CYS A 179 -13.98 -11.76 9.24
CA CYS A 179 -14.02 -11.47 10.68
C CYS A 179 -15.10 -12.28 11.39
N VAL A 180 -16.30 -12.40 10.80
CA VAL A 180 -17.39 -13.22 11.33
C VAL A 180 -16.99 -14.68 11.40
N GLU A 181 -16.40 -15.22 10.33
CA GLU A 181 -15.98 -16.64 10.26
C GLU A 181 -14.84 -17.01 11.23
N ASN A 182 -14.00 -16.05 11.63
CA ASN A 182 -12.78 -16.30 12.41
C ASN A 182 -12.83 -15.69 13.82
N GLU A 183 -14.02 -15.25 14.26
CA GLU A 183 -14.25 -14.64 15.58
C GLU A 183 -13.29 -13.47 15.85
N ILE A 184 -13.18 -12.57 14.88
CA ILE A 184 -12.39 -11.34 14.99
C ILE A 184 -13.36 -10.18 15.09
N ASN A 185 -13.16 -9.30 16.05
CA ASN A 185 -13.99 -8.11 16.16
C ASN A 185 -13.65 -7.14 15.03
N TYR A 186 -14.63 -6.39 14.52
CA TYR A 186 -14.37 -5.30 13.60
C TYR A 186 -15.13 -4.04 14.02
N SER A 187 -14.65 -2.87 13.61
CA SER A 187 -15.33 -1.60 13.86
C SER A 187 -15.04 -0.59 12.76
N GLU A 188 -16.04 0.23 12.45
CA GLU A 188 -15.90 1.40 11.58
C GLU A 188 -15.85 2.63 12.49
N LEU A 189 -14.77 3.41 12.38
CA LEU A 189 -14.54 4.62 13.16
C LEU A 189 -14.65 5.84 12.25
N ASN A 190 -15.02 6.98 12.82
CA ASN A 190 -15.09 8.26 12.11
C ASN A 190 -13.75 9.02 12.09
N SER A 191 -12.77 8.62 12.91
CA SER A 191 -11.41 9.17 12.95
C SER A 191 -10.43 8.13 13.49
N ILE A 192 -9.17 8.24 13.07
CA ILE A 192 -8.03 7.52 13.66
C ILE A 192 -7.83 7.85 15.14
N ASP A 193 -8.24 9.03 15.59
CA ASP A 193 -8.08 9.50 16.99
C ASP A 193 -8.83 8.62 18.00
N ASN A 194 -9.76 7.78 17.52
CA ASN A 194 -10.47 6.81 18.33
C ASN A 194 -9.70 5.49 18.51
N LEU A 195 -8.54 5.33 17.85
CA LEU A 195 -7.63 4.22 18.10
C LEU A 195 -6.79 4.50 19.35
N LYS A 196 -6.54 3.45 20.12
CA LYS A 196 -5.65 3.54 21.28
C LYS A 196 -4.21 3.40 20.82
N SER A 197 -3.36 4.32 21.24
CA SER A 197 -1.92 4.23 21.00
C SER A 197 -1.33 2.98 21.67
N TRP A 198 -0.32 2.38 21.04
CA TRP A 198 0.45 1.25 21.55
C TRP A 198 1.93 1.61 21.66
#